data_AF-A0A7S4BSJ2-F1
#
_entry.id   AF-A0A7S4BSJ2-F1
#
_cell.length_a   1.000
_cell.length_b   1.000
_cell.length_c   1.000
_cell.angle_alpha   90.00
_cell.angle_beta   90.00
_cell.angle_gamma   90.00
#
_symmetry.space_group_name_H-M   'P 1'
#
loop_
_entity.id
_entity.type
_entity.pdbx_description
1 polymer ?
#
loop_
_entity_poly.entity_id
_entity_poly.type
_entity_poly.pdbx_seq_one_letter_code
_entity_poly.pdbx_strand_id
1 'polypeptide(L)'
;DRFATVVRFNEYQLCGYERNVGTKTTLWVLSDYTCVQLINKYPDRTMPILVAIPFRMMGKPYYADRVQVLRSQLSEAHLKRITFIAAETARKIIQTYEFGQRWPSSGMIAIWHFLQDHPEVVLHGFDFFKEIDGKIHYMEDSHKANHDSEQEENICHDLLRKKRVQFVV
;
A
#
# COMPACT_ATOMS: atom_id res chain seq x y z
N ASP A 1 -2.88 -16.11 7.41
CA ASP A 1 -3.05 -17.03 6.26
C ASP A 1 -4.45 -17.60 6.00
N ARG A 2 -5.42 -17.48 6.91
CA ARG A 2 -6.78 -18.04 6.70
C ARG A 2 -7.55 -17.46 5.51
N PHE A 3 -7.22 -16.24 5.09
CA PHE A 3 -7.92 -15.55 4.01
C PHE A 3 -7.55 -16.13 2.64
N ALA A 4 -8.50 -16.11 1.70
CA ALA A 4 -8.27 -16.50 0.32
C ALA A 4 -7.24 -15.58 -0.34
N THR A 5 -7.39 -14.26 -0.13
CA THR A 5 -6.45 -13.22 -0.59
C THR A 5 -5.64 -12.71 0.60
N VAL A 6 -4.31 -12.73 0.49
CA VAL A 6 -3.38 -12.11 1.45
C VAL A 6 -2.48 -11.15 0.70
N VAL A 7 -2.66 -9.87 0.99
CA VAL A 7 -1.93 -8.76 0.37
C VAL A 7 -0.76 -8.38 1.26
N ARG A 8 0.42 -8.18 0.67
CA ARG A 8 1.58 -7.64 1.37
C ARG A 8 2.09 -6.39 0.69
N PHE A 9 2.70 -5.50 1.46
CA PHE A 9 3.12 -4.18 1.01
C PHE A 9 4.64 -4.07 0.94
N ASN A 10 5.11 -3.34 -0.09
CA ASN A 10 6.49 -2.87 -0.21
C ASN A 10 7.52 -3.97 0.11
N GLU A 11 8.53 -3.66 0.90
CA GLU A 11 9.58 -4.58 1.30
C GLU A 11 9.14 -5.46 2.48
N TYR A 12 8.12 -6.28 2.30
CA TYR A 12 7.76 -7.28 3.30
C TYR A 12 8.84 -8.37 3.38
N GLN A 13 9.01 -8.97 4.56
CA GLN A 13 9.85 -10.15 4.76
C GLN A 13 9.05 -11.24 5.49
N LEU A 14 9.36 -12.48 5.18
CA LEU A 14 8.69 -13.67 5.74
C LEU A 14 9.63 -14.51 6.57
N CYS A 15 10.84 -14.75 6.05
CA CYS A 15 11.86 -15.59 6.68
C CYS A 15 12.16 -15.10 8.10
N GLY A 16 11.84 -15.92 9.10
CA GLY A 16 12.03 -15.61 10.52
C GLY A 16 10.83 -14.96 11.20
N TYR A 17 9.76 -14.63 10.47
CA TYR A 17 8.56 -13.91 10.95
C TYR A 17 7.27 -14.64 10.65
N GLU A 18 7.33 -15.84 10.08
CA GLU A 18 6.17 -16.59 9.58
C GLU A 18 5.12 -16.84 10.65
N ARG A 19 5.54 -17.00 11.92
CA ARG A 19 4.61 -17.18 13.05
C ARG A 19 3.75 -15.94 13.30
N ASN A 20 4.27 -14.74 13.04
CA ASN A 20 3.58 -13.48 13.28
C ASN A 20 2.83 -13.02 12.02
N VAL A 21 3.48 -13.07 10.86
CA VAL A 21 2.93 -12.48 9.62
C VAL A 21 2.38 -13.51 8.64
N GLY A 22 2.46 -14.81 8.96
CA GLY A 22 2.10 -15.90 8.06
C GLY A 22 3.08 -16.09 6.90
N THR A 23 2.72 -16.97 5.97
CA THR A 23 3.55 -17.37 4.80
C THR A 23 2.86 -17.09 3.47
N LYS A 24 1.52 -17.01 3.46
CA LYS A 24 0.76 -16.79 2.23
C LYS A 24 0.96 -15.36 1.71
N THR A 25 1.22 -15.24 0.42
CA THR A 25 1.14 -13.97 -0.33
C THR A 25 0.44 -14.25 -1.64
N THR A 26 -0.72 -13.64 -1.86
CA THR A 26 -1.45 -13.76 -3.14
C THR A 26 -1.23 -12.57 -4.04
N LEU A 27 -0.98 -11.39 -3.45
CA LEU A 27 -0.79 -10.15 -4.17
C LEU A 27 0.27 -9.30 -3.47
N TRP A 28 1.13 -8.67 -4.26
CA TRP A 28 2.11 -7.74 -3.76
C TRP A 28 1.75 -6.30 -4.15
N VAL A 29 1.47 -5.46 -3.16
CA VAL A 29 1.23 -4.04 -3.37
C VAL A 29 2.54 -3.27 -3.24
N LEU A 30 2.83 -2.42 -4.23
CA LEU A 30 4.01 -1.57 -4.26
C LEU A 30 3.62 -0.10 -4.38
N SER A 31 4.34 0.77 -3.68
CA SER A 31 4.32 2.19 -3.99
C SER A 31 4.94 2.47 -5.35
N ASP A 32 4.49 3.52 -6.02
CA ASP A 32 5.09 3.97 -7.27
C ASP A 32 6.59 4.31 -7.13
N TYR A 33 7.03 4.79 -5.96
CA TYR A 33 8.41 5.18 -5.71
C TYR A 33 9.36 3.96 -5.62
N THR A 34 8.94 2.90 -4.95
CA THR A 34 9.77 1.71 -4.68
C THR A 34 9.56 0.56 -5.66
N CYS A 35 8.54 0.64 -6.53
CA CYS A 35 8.11 -0.45 -7.41
C CYS A 35 9.27 -1.06 -8.22
N VAL A 36 9.98 -0.24 -9.00
CA VAL A 36 11.07 -0.72 -9.89
C VAL A 36 12.21 -1.34 -9.08
N GLN A 37 12.62 -0.68 -8.01
CA GLN A 37 13.69 -1.16 -7.14
C GLN A 37 13.34 -2.53 -6.53
N LEU A 38 12.14 -2.67 -5.97
CA LEU A 38 11.75 -3.88 -5.26
C LEU A 38 11.52 -5.06 -6.19
N ILE A 39 10.96 -4.84 -7.40
CA ILE A 39 10.84 -5.89 -8.41
C ILE A 39 12.22 -6.44 -8.78
N ASN A 40 13.20 -5.56 -9.00
CA ASN A 40 14.56 -5.97 -9.34
C ASN A 40 15.29 -6.64 -8.16
N LYS A 41 15.04 -6.18 -6.92
CA LYS A 41 15.63 -6.76 -5.71
C LYS A 41 15.11 -8.17 -5.42
N TYR A 42 13.86 -8.45 -5.79
CA TYR A 42 13.18 -9.72 -5.49
C TYR A 42 12.64 -10.40 -6.75
N PRO A 43 13.52 -10.86 -7.67
CA PRO A 43 13.09 -11.43 -8.96
C PRO A 43 12.26 -12.71 -8.80
N ASP A 44 12.49 -13.46 -7.72
CA ASP A 44 11.80 -14.73 -7.44
C ASP A 44 10.35 -14.55 -6.95
N ARG A 45 9.94 -13.32 -6.65
CA ARG A 45 8.54 -13.01 -6.35
C ARG A 45 7.76 -13.03 -7.65
N THR A 46 6.93 -14.06 -7.84
CA THR A 46 6.19 -14.31 -9.09
C THR A 46 4.70 -13.94 -9.05
N MET A 47 4.16 -13.58 -7.89
CA MET A 47 2.75 -13.21 -7.72
C MET A 47 2.35 -11.93 -8.50
N PRO A 48 1.06 -11.71 -8.78
CA PRO A 48 0.60 -10.44 -9.34
C PRO A 48 0.99 -9.25 -8.45
N ILE A 49 1.19 -8.10 -9.10
CA ILE A 49 1.61 -6.84 -8.47
C ILE A 49 0.55 -5.79 -8.69
N LEU A 50 0.19 -5.08 -7.62
CA LEU A 50 -0.67 -3.93 -7.68
C LEU A 50 0.13 -2.67 -7.31
N VAL A 51 0.19 -1.69 -8.19
CA VAL A 51 0.96 -0.47 -7.97
C VAL A 51 0.02 0.66 -7.56
N ALA A 52 0.23 1.19 -6.35
CA ALA A 52 -0.50 2.33 -5.82
C ALA A 52 0.24 3.63 -6.15
N ILE A 53 -0.44 4.55 -6.83
CA ILE A 53 0.11 5.83 -7.26
C ILE A 53 -0.79 6.96 -6.73
N PRO A 54 -0.25 7.97 -6.03
CA PRO A 54 -1.01 9.15 -5.64
C PRO A 54 -1.62 9.86 -6.86
N PHE A 55 -2.84 10.38 -6.72
CA PHE A 55 -3.46 11.17 -7.80
C PHE A 55 -2.72 12.50 -8.03
N ARG A 56 -2.31 13.13 -6.92
CA ARG A 56 -1.52 14.36 -6.87
C ARG A 56 -0.33 14.20 -5.93
N MET A 57 0.71 14.99 -6.16
CA MET A 57 1.88 15.09 -5.28
C MET A 57 2.23 16.56 -5.11
N MET A 58 2.34 17.03 -3.87
CA MET A 58 2.54 18.46 -3.54
C MET A 58 1.57 19.39 -4.30
N GLY A 59 0.28 19.02 -4.33
CA GLY A 59 -0.78 19.77 -4.99
C GLY A 59 -0.84 19.67 -6.52
N LYS A 60 0.12 19.04 -7.19
CA LYS A 60 0.20 18.95 -8.66
C LYS A 60 -0.32 17.61 -9.21
N PRO A 61 -0.91 17.56 -10.42
CA PRO A 61 -1.19 16.29 -11.10
C PRO A 61 0.06 15.41 -11.14
N TYR A 62 -0.09 14.12 -10.83
CA TYR A 62 1.05 13.20 -10.69
C TYR A 62 0.84 11.86 -11.39
N TYR A 63 -0.38 11.32 -11.28
CA TYR A 63 -0.66 9.93 -11.63
C TYR A 63 -0.29 9.55 -13.07
N ALA A 64 -0.74 10.32 -14.07
CA ALA A 64 -0.61 9.94 -15.47
C ALA A 64 0.86 9.91 -15.91
N ASP A 65 1.61 10.97 -15.58
CA ASP A 65 3.04 11.06 -15.86
C ASP A 65 3.81 9.94 -15.15
N ARG A 66 3.43 9.64 -13.90
CA ARG A 66 4.09 8.57 -13.14
C ARG A 66 3.85 7.19 -13.74
N VAL A 67 2.63 6.89 -14.23
CA VAL A 67 2.36 5.64 -14.95
C VAL A 67 3.24 5.53 -16.20
N GLN A 68 3.40 6.61 -16.97
CA GLN A 68 4.25 6.60 -18.16
C GLN A 68 5.71 6.33 -17.82
N VAL A 69 6.23 7.00 -16.78
CA VAL A 69 7.60 6.78 -16.30
C VAL A 69 7.80 5.33 -15.83
N LEU A 70 6.87 4.76 -15.09
CA LEU A 70 6.99 3.36 -14.65
C LEU A 70 6.96 2.39 -15.83
N ARG A 71 6.10 2.65 -16.83
CA ARG A 71 6.05 1.83 -18.05
C ARG A 71 7.34 1.86 -18.85
N SER A 72 8.07 2.98 -18.88
CA SER A 72 9.36 3.05 -19.57
C SER A 72 10.53 2.40 -18.82
N GLN A 73 10.39 2.21 -17.50
CA GLN A 73 11.42 1.62 -16.63
C GLN A 73 11.27 0.11 -16.42
N LEU A 74 10.11 -0.45 -16.75
CA LEU A 74 9.76 -1.85 -16.51
C LEU A 74 9.77 -2.65 -17.81
N SER A 75 10.24 -3.90 -17.75
CA SER A 75 10.18 -4.81 -18.89
C SER A 75 8.74 -5.24 -19.19
N GLU A 76 8.48 -5.68 -20.42
CA GLU A 76 7.19 -6.28 -20.80
C GLU A 76 6.79 -7.45 -19.90
N ALA A 77 7.77 -8.25 -19.45
CA ALA A 77 7.53 -9.35 -18.52
C ALA A 77 7.05 -8.85 -17.14
N HIS A 78 7.63 -7.74 -16.63
CA HIS A 78 7.15 -7.11 -15.41
C HIS A 78 5.75 -6.52 -15.60
N LEU A 79 5.51 -5.82 -16.71
CA LEU A 79 4.24 -5.16 -16.99
C LEU A 79 3.06 -6.14 -17.09
N LYS A 80 3.28 -7.36 -17.60
CA LYS A 80 2.24 -8.41 -17.63
C LYS A 80 1.71 -8.81 -16.25
N ARG A 81 2.50 -8.59 -15.20
CA ARG A 81 2.12 -8.91 -13.81
C ARG A 81 1.64 -7.70 -13.03
N ILE A 82 1.77 -6.49 -13.58
CA ILE A 82 1.46 -5.25 -12.90
C ILE A 82 0.08 -4.76 -13.32
N THR A 83 -0.74 -4.49 -12.32
CA THR A 83 -1.93 -3.65 -12.45
C THR A 83 -1.66 -2.34 -11.71
N PHE A 84 -1.99 -1.21 -12.34
CA PHE A 84 -1.98 0.09 -11.66
C PHE A 84 -3.35 0.32 -11.05
N ILE A 85 -3.42 0.70 -9.76
CA ILE A 85 -4.69 1.13 -9.14
C ILE A 85 -5.21 2.33 -9.90
N ALA A 86 -6.44 2.28 -10.40
CA ALA A 86 -7.00 3.32 -11.25
C ALA A 86 -6.89 4.72 -10.63
N ALA A 87 -6.58 5.72 -11.47
CA ALA A 87 -6.49 7.12 -11.08
C ALA A 87 -7.73 7.60 -10.32
N GLU A 88 -8.90 7.10 -10.73
CA GLU A 88 -10.17 7.42 -10.11
C GLU A 88 -10.26 6.96 -8.66
N THR A 89 -9.72 5.79 -8.33
CA THR A 89 -9.66 5.28 -6.95
C THR A 89 -8.78 6.19 -6.09
N ALA A 90 -7.59 6.57 -6.58
CA ALA A 90 -6.69 7.49 -5.88
C ALA A 90 -7.26 8.90 -5.77
N ARG A 91 -8.07 9.34 -6.74
CA ARG A 91 -8.77 10.63 -6.70
C ARG A 91 -9.90 10.62 -5.68
N LYS A 92 -10.73 9.58 -5.65
CA LYS A 92 -11.90 9.46 -4.78
C LYS A 92 -11.53 9.53 -3.30
N ILE A 93 -10.44 8.90 -2.88
CA ILE A 93 -10.04 8.97 -1.47
C ILE A 93 -9.65 10.40 -1.05
N ILE A 94 -8.99 11.17 -1.92
CA ILE A 94 -8.64 12.58 -1.68
C ILE A 94 -9.88 13.48 -1.68
N GLN A 95 -10.92 13.11 -2.44
CA GLN A 95 -12.20 13.83 -2.43
C GLN A 95 -13.07 13.47 -1.22
N THR A 96 -12.93 12.25 -0.71
CA THR A 96 -13.68 11.75 0.44
C THR A 96 -13.07 12.27 1.75
N TYR A 97 -11.74 12.37 1.80
CA TYR A 97 -10.99 12.78 2.98
C TYR A 97 -10.06 13.94 2.61
N GLU A 98 -10.09 15.01 3.39
CA GLU A 98 -9.33 16.23 3.10
C GLU A 98 -7.83 16.05 3.40
N PHE A 99 -7.04 15.72 2.37
CA PHE A 99 -5.57 15.60 2.49
C PHE A 99 -4.82 16.93 2.29
N GLY A 100 -5.51 18.04 2.01
CA GLY A 100 -4.89 19.35 1.76
C GLY A 100 -3.85 19.30 0.63
N GLN A 101 -2.61 19.70 0.94
CA GLN A 101 -1.46 19.63 0.01
C GLN A 101 -0.70 18.30 0.06
N ARG A 102 -1.04 17.42 1.00
CA ARG A 102 -0.45 16.09 1.18
C ARG A 102 -1.19 15.06 0.32
N TRP A 103 -0.77 13.80 0.41
CA TRP A 103 -1.35 12.68 -0.33
C TRP A 103 -1.41 11.43 0.54
N PRO A 104 -2.38 10.54 0.30
CA PRO A 104 -2.46 9.26 1.00
C PRO A 104 -1.25 8.37 0.68
N SER A 105 -0.81 7.59 1.67
CA SER A 105 0.19 6.54 1.47
C SER A 105 -0.28 5.48 0.47
N SER A 106 0.68 4.75 -0.10
CA SER A 106 0.39 3.58 -0.94
C SER A 106 -0.47 2.54 -0.22
N GLY A 107 -0.27 2.37 1.09
CA GLY A 107 -1.10 1.53 1.95
C GLY A 107 -2.55 1.99 1.95
N MET A 108 -2.77 3.28 2.22
CA MET A 108 -4.11 3.86 2.28
C MET A 108 -4.85 3.83 0.93
N ILE A 109 -4.15 4.10 -0.18
CA ILE A 109 -4.73 3.97 -1.54
C ILE A 109 -5.17 2.53 -1.81
N ALA A 110 -4.35 1.54 -1.43
CA ALA A 110 -4.67 0.14 -1.65
C ALA A 110 -5.83 -0.35 -0.77
N ILE A 111 -5.87 0.04 0.51
CA ILE A 111 -7.01 -0.25 1.40
C ILE A 111 -8.30 0.28 0.76
N TRP A 112 -8.30 1.53 0.31
CA TRP A 112 -9.44 2.14 -0.36
C TRP A 112 -9.85 1.41 -1.65
N HIS A 113 -8.87 0.92 -2.42
CA HIS A 113 -9.11 0.09 -3.61
C HIS A 113 -9.85 -1.20 -3.26
N PHE A 114 -9.37 -1.97 -2.28
CA PHE A 114 -10.04 -3.22 -1.90
C PHE A 114 -11.44 -3.00 -1.32
N LEU A 115 -11.65 -1.87 -0.64
CA LEU A 115 -12.96 -1.47 -0.16
C LEU A 115 -13.95 -1.12 -1.29
N GLN A 116 -13.55 -1.03 -2.55
CA GLN A 116 -14.54 -0.87 -3.64
C GLN A 116 -15.28 -2.18 -3.92
N ASP A 117 -14.59 -3.33 -3.81
CA ASP A 117 -15.11 -4.64 -4.19
C ASP A 117 -15.36 -5.56 -2.99
N HIS A 118 -14.86 -5.18 -1.81
CA HIS A 118 -15.03 -5.94 -0.58
C HIS A 118 -15.78 -5.12 0.48
N PRO A 119 -16.78 -5.72 1.14
CA PRO A 119 -17.53 -5.05 2.20
C PRO A 119 -16.62 -4.72 3.38
N GLU A 120 -15.65 -5.58 3.67
CA GLU A 120 -14.72 -5.46 4.78
C GLU A 120 -13.31 -5.92 4.37
N VAL A 121 -12.28 -5.28 4.92
CA VAL A 121 -10.88 -5.71 4.83
C VAL A 121 -10.26 -5.84 6.22
N VAL A 122 -9.41 -6.84 6.40
CA VAL A 122 -8.70 -7.08 7.66
C VAL A 122 -7.27 -6.58 7.54
N LEU A 123 -6.88 -5.67 8.43
CA LEU A 123 -5.57 -5.03 8.48
C LEU A 123 -4.74 -5.66 9.61
N HIS A 124 -3.49 -5.98 9.33
CA HIS A 124 -2.54 -6.58 10.28
C HIS A 124 -1.21 -5.83 10.18
N GLY A 125 -0.67 -5.38 11.32
CA GLY A 125 0.53 -4.55 11.38
C GLY A 125 0.36 -3.16 10.74
N PHE A 126 -0.84 -2.58 10.84
CA PHE A 126 -1.14 -1.24 10.34
C PHE A 126 -1.27 -0.26 11.51
N ASP A 127 -0.13 0.21 12.00
CA ASP A 127 -0.03 1.03 13.21
C ASP A 127 0.21 2.51 12.90
N PHE A 128 -0.21 2.97 11.71
CA PHE A 128 -0.11 4.38 11.28
C PHE A 128 1.30 4.97 11.33
N PHE A 129 2.31 4.13 11.10
CA PHE A 129 3.74 4.50 11.22
C PHE A 129 4.13 4.99 12.62
N LYS A 130 3.34 4.66 13.65
CA LYS A 130 3.73 4.88 15.04
C LYS A 130 4.95 4.02 15.33
N GLU A 131 5.93 4.65 15.96
CA GLU A 131 7.11 3.95 16.45
C GLU A 131 6.71 3.11 17.67
N ILE A 132 6.96 1.80 17.61
CA ILE A 132 6.79 0.86 18.71
C ILE A 132 8.17 0.29 19.01
N ASP A 133 8.67 0.51 20.22
CA ASP A 133 10.01 0.06 20.66
C ASP A 133 11.15 0.46 19.71
N GLY A 134 11.14 1.71 19.20
CA GLY A 134 12.16 2.21 18.28
C GLY A 134 11.91 1.88 16.80
N LYS A 135 10.84 1.15 16.48
CA LYS A 135 10.64 0.54 15.16
C LYS A 135 9.33 0.97 14.51
N ILE A 136 9.41 1.24 13.20
CA ILE A 136 8.24 1.52 12.33
C ILE A 136 7.91 0.30 11.46
N HIS A 137 8.89 -0.57 11.23
CA HIS A 137 8.71 -1.85 10.54
C HIS A 137 9.06 -3.01 11.48
N TYR A 138 8.36 -4.13 11.35
CA TYR A 138 8.62 -5.35 12.13
C TYR A 138 10.00 -5.97 11.84
N MET A 139 10.68 -5.53 10.77
CA MET A 139 11.91 -6.15 10.26
C MET A 139 13.21 -5.41 10.60
N GLU A 140 13.25 -4.07 10.74
CA GLU A 140 14.41 -3.26 11.21
C GLU A 140 14.19 -1.73 11.10
N ASP A 141 15.15 -0.94 11.60
CA ASP A 141 15.07 0.41 12.18
C ASP A 141 14.54 1.59 11.34
N SER A 142 14.05 2.57 12.12
CA SER A 142 13.38 3.83 11.80
C SER A 142 13.73 4.49 10.47
N HIS A 143 12.70 4.71 9.65
CA HIS A 143 12.67 5.76 8.63
C HIS A 143 11.45 6.65 8.93
N LYS A 144 11.63 7.96 9.02
CA LYS A 144 10.50 8.89 9.15
C LYS A 144 9.62 8.78 7.91
N ALA A 145 8.34 8.47 8.08
CA ALA A 145 7.37 8.48 7.01
C ALA A 145 7.11 9.92 6.52
N ASN A 146 7.08 10.15 5.21
CA ASN A 146 6.79 11.46 4.60
C ASN A 146 5.28 11.68 4.35
N HIS A 147 4.42 11.03 5.14
CA HIS A 147 2.96 11.03 4.95
C HIS A 147 2.23 11.64 6.16
N ASP A 148 0.95 11.95 5.97
CA ASP A 148 0.08 12.45 7.04
C ASP A 148 -0.44 11.29 7.90
N SER A 149 0.38 10.80 8.83
CA SER A 149 0.04 9.65 9.68
C SER A 149 -1.23 9.89 10.52
N GLU A 150 -1.44 11.12 10.99
CA GLU A 150 -2.62 11.50 11.78
C GLU A 150 -3.89 11.45 10.92
N GLN A 151 -3.85 12.00 9.71
CA GLN A 151 -4.99 11.92 8.79
C GLN A 151 -5.28 10.46 8.40
N GLU A 152 -4.26 9.64 8.16
CA GLU A 152 -4.45 8.21 7.84
C GLU A 152 -5.05 7.43 9.02
N GLU A 153 -4.63 7.72 10.25
CA GLU A 153 -5.23 7.16 11.46
C GLU A 153 -6.72 7.54 11.58
N ASN A 154 -7.05 8.82 11.37
CA ASN A 154 -8.43 9.30 11.41
C ASN A 154 -9.32 8.61 10.36
N ILE A 155 -8.81 8.41 9.15
CA ILE A 155 -9.51 7.67 8.09
C ILE A 155 -9.77 6.23 8.50
N CYS A 156 -8.75 5.56 9.03
CA CYS A 156 -8.87 4.18 9.48
C CYS A 156 -9.85 4.02 10.66
N HIS A 157 -9.86 4.96 11.61
CA HIS A 157 -10.86 4.98 12.68
C HIS A 157 -12.28 5.21 12.17
N ASP A 158 -12.46 6.09 11.17
CA ASP A 158 -13.75 6.27 10.50
C ASP A 158 -14.21 4.99 9.79
N LEU A 159 -13.31 4.33 9.05
CA LEU A 159 -13.59 3.06 8.40
C LEU A 159 -13.90 1.94 9.41
N LEU A 160 -13.24 1.92 10.57
CA LEU A 160 -13.50 0.97 11.65
C LEU A 160 -14.91 1.17 12.22
N ARG A 161 -15.31 2.43 12.50
CA ARG A 161 -16.68 2.75 12.95
C ARG A 161 -17.74 2.33 11.93
N LYS A 162 -17.41 2.44 10.64
CA LYS A 162 -18.28 2.02 9.53
C LYS A 162 -18.25 0.50 9.28
N LYS A 163 -17.51 -0.28 10.08
CA LYS A 163 -17.30 -1.73 9.92
C LYS A 163 -16.78 -2.11 8.53
N ARG A 164 -15.96 -1.23 7.94
CA ARG A 164 -15.30 -1.43 6.65
C ARG A 164 -13.90 -2.03 6.83
N VAL A 165 -13.25 -1.76 7.96
CA VAL A 165 -11.96 -2.36 8.31
C VAL A 165 -12.02 -3.03 9.68
N GLN A 166 -11.24 -4.08 9.85
CA GLN A 166 -10.95 -4.71 11.15
C GLN A 166 -9.44 -4.73 11.37
N PHE A 167 -8.98 -4.37 12.56
CA PHE A 167 -7.58 -4.52 12.95
C PHE A 167 -7.34 -5.86 13.64
N VAL A 168 -6.26 -6.53 13.26
CA VAL A 168 -5.71 -7.67 13.98
C VAL A 168 -4.40 -7.19 14.60
N VAL A 169 -4.36 -7.23 15.93
CA VAL A 169 -3.18 -6.96 16.76
C VAL A 169 -2.46 -8.27 17.02
#